data_AF-A0A1I8PGH8-F1
#
_entry.id   AF-A0A1I8PGH8-F1
#
_cell.length_a   1.000
_cell.length_b   1.000
_cell.length_c   1.000
_cell.angle_alpha   90.00
_cell.angle_beta   90.00
_cell.angle_gamma   90.00
#
_symmetry.space_group_name_H-M   'P 1'
#
loop_
_entity.id
_entity.type
_entity.pdbx_description
1 polymer ?
#
loop_
_entity_poly.entity_id
_entity_poly.type
_entity_poly.pdbx_seq_one_letter_code
_entity_poly.pdbx_strand_id
1 'polypeptide(L)'
;MAATLRSDLCGVRCCHEKLSFEIPAGCENGCSRHGQCTLENGEYRCDCIEGWAGSDCSISLEMNCKDNIDNDGDGMTDCSDSECCSHPACSEHIMCLSSNDPVEVLLRKQPPSVTASFYQRVKFLIEENSVQSYAHMDEYSENIFWNSFTPWVTFLPDLAEI
;
A
#
# COMPACT_ATOMS: atom_id res chain seq x y z
N MET A 1 -30.94 -35.92 -43.19
CA MET A 1 -31.34 -34.57 -43.62
C MET A 1 -30.43 -33.57 -42.92
N ALA A 2 -30.07 -32.52 -43.65
CA ALA A 2 -28.94 -31.63 -43.38
C ALA A 2 -29.02 -30.86 -42.06
N ALA A 3 -27.83 -30.56 -41.53
CA ALA A 3 -27.60 -29.63 -40.44
C ALA A 3 -28.20 -28.26 -40.73
N THR A 4 -28.79 -27.63 -39.71
CA THR A 4 -29.01 -26.18 -39.72
C THR A 4 -28.47 -25.63 -38.40
N LEU A 5 -27.20 -25.22 -38.43
CA LEU A 5 -26.63 -24.32 -37.42
C LEU A 5 -27.36 -22.99 -37.54
N ARG A 6 -28.09 -22.60 -36.51
CA ARG A 6 -28.40 -21.19 -36.26
C ARG A 6 -27.61 -20.76 -35.03
N SER A 7 -26.43 -20.24 -35.33
CA SER A 7 -25.88 -19.06 -34.66
C SER A 7 -26.99 -18.02 -34.55
N ASP A 8 -27.02 -17.27 -33.44
CA ASP A 8 -27.94 -16.18 -33.11
C ASP A 8 -28.88 -16.58 -31.97
N LEU A 9 -28.46 -16.23 -30.74
CA LEU A 9 -29.26 -15.79 -29.58
C LEU A 9 -28.42 -15.98 -28.30
N CYS A 10 -27.29 -15.27 -28.21
CA CYS A 10 -26.81 -14.83 -26.89
C CYS A 10 -27.72 -13.66 -26.48
N GLY A 11 -28.94 -14.00 -26.08
CA GLY A 11 -30.01 -13.06 -25.84
C GLY A 11 -30.88 -13.61 -24.72
N VAL A 12 -30.55 -13.18 -23.51
CA VAL A 12 -31.50 -13.04 -22.40
C VAL A 12 -32.34 -14.30 -22.09
N ARG A 13 -31.71 -15.31 -21.47
CA ARG A 13 -32.43 -16.30 -20.66
C ARG A 13 -31.46 -17.09 -19.79
N CYS A 14 -31.63 -16.98 -18.48
CA CYS A 14 -30.98 -17.80 -17.48
C CYS A 14 -31.19 -19.29 -17.82
N CYS A 15 -30.12 -20.01 -18.16
CA CYS A 15 -30.15 -21.46 -18.24
C CYS A 15 -30.14 -22.02 -16.81
N HIS A 16 -31.32 -22.16 -16.22
CA HIS A 16 -31.50 -22.94 -15.01
C HIS A 16 -31.93 -24.36 -15.40
N GLU A 17 -30.98 -25.29 -15.50
CA GLU A 17 -31.18 -26.69 -15.08
C GLU A 17 -29.88 -27.49 -15.09
N LYS A 18 -29.09 -27.32 -14.03
CA LYS A 18 -28.34 -28.40 -13.35
C LYS A 18 -27.66 -27.82 -12.11
N LEU A 19 -27.83 -28.49 -10.97
CA LEU A 19 -27.05 -28.27 -9.77
C LEU A 19 -25.56 -28.57 -10.08
N SER A 20 -24.84 -27.55 -10.52
CA SER A 20 -23.39 -27.50 -10.49
C SER A 20 -23.02 -26.07 -10.09
N PHE A 21 -22.25 -25.96 -9.02
CA PHE A 21 -21.58 -24.76 -8.57
C PHE A 21 -20.52 -24.36 -9.62
N GLU A 22 -20.94 -23.87 -10.79
CA GLU A 22 -20.03 -23.43 -11.84
C GLU A 22 -19.93 -21.92 -11.78
N ILE A 23 -18.86 -21.47 -11.11
CA ILE A 23 -18.32 -20.12 -11.14
C ILE A 23 -18.35 -19.63 -12.60
N PRO A 24 -18.97 -18.47 -12.92
CA PRO A 24 -18.95 -17.94 -14.27
C PRO A 24 -17.49 -17.89 -14.73
N ALA A 25 -17.19 -18.53 -15.87
CA ALA A 25 -15.85 -18.91 -16.33
C ALA A 25 -14.86 -17.76 -16.59
N GLY A 26 -15.16 -16.57 -16.11
CA GLY A 26 -14.34 -15.38 -16.23
C GLY A 26 -13.97 -14.69 -14.92
N CYS A 27 -14.71 -14.89 -13.83
CA CYS A 27 -14.32 -14.32 -12.54
C CYS A 27 -13.70 -15.39 -11.66
N GLU A 28 -12.44 -15.16 -11.24
CA GLU A 28 -11.73 -16.04 -10.32
C GLU A 28 -12.55 -16.21 -9.03
N ASN A 29 -12.71 -17.47 -8.58
CA ASN A 29 -13.49 -17.88 -7.41
C ASN A 29 -14.94 -17.33 -7.32
N GLY A 30 -15.48 -16.80 -8.41
CA GLY A 30 -16.79 -16.12 -8.40
C GLY A 30 -16.78 -14.88 -7.51
N CYS A 31 -15.66 -14.13 -7.48
CA CYS A 31 -15.47 -12.96 -6.62
C CYS A 31 -15.59 -13.27 -5.13
N SER A 32 -15.22 -14.50 -4.72
CA SER A 32 -15.23 -14.99 -3.33
C SER A 32 -16.57 -14.81 -2.59
N ARG A 33 -17.67 -14.57 -3.33
CA ARG A 33 -18.98 -14.14 -2.81
C ARG A 33 -18.99 -12.78 -2.09
N HIS A 34 -17.91 -12.01 -2.21
CA HIS A 34 -17.79 -10.65 -1.70
C HIS A 34 -17.80 -9.60 -2.82
N GLY A 35 -18.36 -9.96 -3.97
CA GLY A 35 -18.45 -9.06 -5.11
C GLY A 35 -19.40 -9.56 -6.18
N GLN A 36 -19.66 -8.69 -7.14
CA GLN A 36 -20.43 -9.01 -8.33
C GLN A 36 -19.50 -9.19 -9.53
N CYS A 37 -19.61 -10.33 -10.20
CA CYS A 37 -18.90 -10.58 -11.44
C CYS A 37 -19.56 -9.82 -12.60
N THR A 38 -18.83 -8.88 -13.20
CA THR A 38 -19.28 -8.09 -14.35
C THR A 38 -18.35 -8.30 -15.55
N LEU A 39 -18.88 -8.09 -16.75
CA LEU A 39 -18.14 -8.21 -18.01
C LEU A 39 -18.03 -6.82 -18.63
N GLU A 40 -16.83 -6.24 -18.64
CA GLU A 40 -16.57 -4.93 -19.21
C GLU A 40 -15.57 -5.07 -20.37
N ASN A 41 -15.93 -4.59 -21.56
CA ASN A 41 -15.09 -4.63 -22.77
C ASN A 41 -14.57 -6.03 -23.17
N GLY A 42 -15.26 -7.10 -22.76
CA GLY A 42 -14.84 -8.48 -23.01
C GLY A 42 -13.87 -9.04 -21.98
N GLU A 43 -13.56 -8.30 -20.93
CA GLU A 43 -12.79 -8.73 -19.76
C GLU A 43 -13.72 -8.87 -18.55
N TYR A 44 -13.53 -9.95 -17.78
CA TYR A 44 -14.30 -10.19 -16.58
C TYR A 44 -13.60 -9.53 -15.39
N ARG A 45 -14.37 -8.82 -14.57
CA ARG A 45 -13.88 -8.19 -13.35
C ARG A 45 -14.85 -8.42 -12.21
N CYS A 46 -14.31 -8.49 -11.00
CA CYS A 46 -15.08 -8.46 -9.78
C CYS A 46 -15.23 -7.01 -9.29
N ASP A 47 -16.48 -6.56 -9.18
CA ASP A 47 -16.82 -5.33 -8.48
C ASP A 47 -17.06 -5.70 -7.01
N CYS A 48 -16.06 -5.46 -6.14
CA CYS A 48 -16.10 -5.85 -4.73
C CYS A 48 -17.07 -5.00 -3.91
N ILE A 49 -17.68 -5.62 -2.91
CA ILE A 49 -18.48 -4.90 -1.91
C ILE A 49 -17.57 -4.10 -0.97
N GLU A 50 -18.13 -3.11 -0.29
CA GLU A 50 -17.41 -2.31 0.70
C GLU A 50 -16.78 -3.22 1.78
N GLY A 51 -15.50 -2.98 2.10
CA GLY A 51 -14.72 -3.81 3.02
C GLY A 51 -14.00 -5.00 2.38
N TRP A 52 -13.97 -5.10 1.05
CA TRP A 52 -13.24 -6.16 0.34
C TRP A 52 -12.44 -5.63 -0.85
N ALA A 53 -11.28 -6.24 -1.10
CA ALA A 53 -10.38 -5.94 -2.21
C ALA A 53 -9.77 -7.20 -2.83
N GLY A 54 -8.98 -6.99 -3.88
CA GLY A 54 -8.33 -8.05 -4.67
C GLY A 54 -9.06 -8.33 -5.99
N SER A 55 -8.42 -9.11 -6.86
CA SER A 55 -8.97 -9.50 -8.17
C SER A 55 -10.26 -10.33 -8.06
N ASP A 56 -10.40 -11.07 -6.96
CA ASP A 56 -11.52 -11.95 -6.64
C ASP A 56 -12.21 -11.59 -5.32
N CYS A 57 -12.02 -10.37 -4.80
CA CYS A 57 -12.61 -9.91 -3.52
C CYS A 57 -12.32 -10.85 -2.33
N SER A 58 -11.14 -11.48 -2.31
CA SER A 58 -10.72 -12.40 -1.24
C SER A 58 -10.07 -11.69 -0.06
N ILE A 59 -9.66 -10.43 -0.22
CA ILE A 59 -8.95 -9.65 0.80
C ILE A 59 -10.00 -8.85 1.57
N SER A 60 -10.14 -9.09 2.88
CA SER A 60 -10.92 -8.22 3.77
C SER A 60 -10.16 -6.94 4.08
N LEU A 61 -10.87 -5.83 4.27
CA LEU A 61 -10.29 -4.53 4.62
C LEU A 61 -10.80 -4.07 5.99
N GLU A 62 -9.94 -3.41 6.76
CA GLU A 62 -10.31 -2.78 8.02
C GLU A 62 -11.25 -1.57 7.81
N MET A 63 -12.49 -1.69 8.29
CA MET A 63 -13.51 -0.64 8.17
C MET A 63 -13.72 0.15 9.47
N ASN A 64 -13.34 -0.41 10.63
CA ASN A 64 -13.58 0.18 11.94
C ASN A 64 -12.30 0.80 12.52
N CYS A 65 -11.87 1.92 11.96
CA CYS A 65 -10.56 2.50 12.23
C CYS A 65 -10.39 3.22 13.60
N LYS A 66 -11.17 2.88 14.62
CA LYS A 66 -11.15 3.53 15.96
C LYS A 66 -11.41 2.59 17.14
N ASP A 67 -11.53 1.28 16.93
CA ASP A 67 -11.93 0.34 17.96
C ASP A 67 -10.76 -0.45 18.59
N ASN A 68 -9.52 -0.21 18.13
CA ASN A 68 -8.28 -0.88 18.52
C ASN A 68 -8.32 -2.40 18.27
N ILE A 69 -9.15 -2.85 17.33
CA ILE A 69 -9.30 -4.26 16.97
C ILE A 69 -8.95 -4.41 15.50
N ASP A 70 -8.05 -5.34 15.22
CA ASP A 70 -7.75 -5.82 13.87
C ASP A 70 -8.97 -6.56 13.31
N ASN A 71 -9.79 -5.87 12.51
CA ASN A 71 -11.07 -6.40 12.02
C ASN A 71 -10.94 -7.24 10.74
N ASP A 72 -9.81 -7.17 10.03
CA ASP A 72 -9.54 -7.95 8.83
C ASP A 72 -8.47 -9.04 9.02
N GLY A 73 -7.76 -9.02 10.15
CA GLY A 73 -6.85 -10.06 10.62
C GLY A 73 -5.46 -10.00 10.00
N ASP A 74 -5.05 -8.86 9.45
CA ASP A 74 -3.76 -8.73 8.76
C ASP A 74 -2.58 -8.42 9.71
N GLY A 75 -2.90 -8.13 10.99
CA GLY A 75 -1.95 -7.82 12.06
C GLY A 75 -1.76 -6.32 12.33
N MET A 76 -2.47 -5.44 11.62
CA MET A 76 -2.53 -4.01 11.87
C MET A 76 -3.85 -3.63 12.57
N THR A 77 -3.90 -2.46 13.20
CA THR A 77 -5.09 -2.00 13.93
C THR A 77 -5.32 -0.53 13.71
N ASP A 78 -6.57 -0.14 13.47
CA ASP A 78 -7.02 1.23 13.30
C ASP A 78 -6.12 2.03 12.33
N CYS A 79 -5.67 3.22 12.73
CA CYS A 79 -4.82 4.06 11.91
C CYS A 79 -3.41 3.50 11.67
N SER A 80 -3.03 2.38 12.27
CA SER A 80 -1.79 1.69 11.89
C SER A 80 -1.96 0.88 10.62
N ASP A 81 -3.20 0.56 10.26
CA ASP A 81 -3.58 -0.09 9.01
C ASP A 81 -3.62 0.93 7.86
N SER A 82 -3.11 0.53 6.70
CA SER A 82 -3.09 1.37 5.49
C SER A 82 -4.48 1.64 4.90
N GLU A 83 -5.42 0.72 5.06
CA GLU A 83 -6.78 0.82 4.53
C GLU A 83 -7.57 1.90 5.28
N CYS A 84 -7.26 2.06 6.56
CA CYS A 84 -7.83 3.08 7.43
C CYS A 84 -7.39 4.52 7.14
N CYS A 85 -6.37 4.72 6.30
CA CYS A 85 -5.89 6.06 5.96
C CYS A 85 -6.86 6.88 5.10
N SER A 86 -7.76 6.21 4.37
CA SER A 86 -8.85 6.87 3.66
C SER A 86 -9.97 7.35 4.60
N HIS A 87 -10.03 6.80 5.82
CA HIS A 87 -11.10 7.08 6.76
C HIS A 87 -10.86 8.42 7.50
N PRO A 88 -11.89 9.27 7.68
CA PRO A 88 -11.73 10.57 8.36
C PRO A 88 -11.14 10.48 9.77
N ALA A 89 -11.28 9.32 10.43
CA ALA A 89 -10.64 9.00 11.71
C ALA A 89 -9.13 9.20 11.72
N CYS A 90 -8.47 8.81 10.62
CA CYS A 90 -7.03 8.68 10.53
C CYS A 90 -6.40 9.69 9.56
N SER A 91 -7.22 10.53 8.91
CA SER A 91 -6.77 11.55 7.94
C SER A 91 -5.61 12.44 8.43
N GLU A 92 -5.62 12.82 9.70
CA GLU A 92 -4.56 13.64 10.35
C GLU A 92 -3.65 12.79 11.27
N HIS A 93 -3.78 11.47 11.26
CA HIS A 93 -2.97 10.58 12.09
C HIS A 93 -1.58 10.40 11.49
N ILE A 94 -0.55 10.37 12.36
CA ILE A 94 0.86 10.27 11.97
C ILE A 94 1.17 9.12 11.02
N MET A 95 0.47 8.00 11.18
CA MET A 95 0.66 6.78 10.37
C MET A 95 0.11 6.91 8.95
N CYS A 96 -0.81 7.85 8.71
CA CYS A 96 -1.49 8.04 7.43
C CYS A 96 -1.05 9.29 6.67
N LEU A 97 -0.17 10.09 7.27
CA LEU A 97 0.46 11.20 6.57
C LEU A 97 1.45 10.65 5.55
N SER A 98 1.07 10.76 4.28
CA SER A 98 1.93 10.43 3.17
C SER A 98 3.17 11.33 3.18
N SER A 99 4.35 10.72 3.04
CA SER A 99 5.59 11.46 2.80
C SER A 99 5.53 12.15 1.43
N ASN A 100 6.22 13.29 1.32
CA ASN A 100 6.40 13.91 0.00
C ASN A 100 7.25 12.99 -0.88
N ASP A 101 6.92 12.94 -2.17
CA ASP A 101 7.69 12.15 -3.14
C ASP A 101 9.17 12.59 -3.15
N PRO A 102 10.13 11.66 -3.00
CA PRO A 102 11.55 12.01 -2.95
C PRO A 102 12.06 12.72 -4.20
N VAL A 103 11.53 12.38 -5.39
CA VAL A 103 11.94 13.03 -6.64
C VAL A 103 11.41 14.45 -6.66
N GLU A 104 10.17 14.68 -6.25
CA GLU A 104 9.61 16.02 -6.16
C GLU A 104 10.36 16.89 -5.14
N VAL A 105 10.71 16.32 -3.99
CA VAL A 105 11.55 16.99 -2.98
C VAL A 105 12.90 17.39 -3.58
N LEU A 106 13.57 16.48 -4.29
CA LEU A 106 14.87 16.76 -4.93
C LEU A 106 14.76 17.79 -6.05
N LEU A 107 13.67 17.80 -6.82
CA LEU A 107 13.43 18.78 -7.89
C LEU A 107 13.11 20.17 -7.33
N ARG A 108 12.46 20.26 -6.18
CA ARG A 108 12.17 21.53 -5.49
C ARG A 108 13.41 22.12 -4.81
N LYS A 109 14.38 21.29 -4.41
CA LYS A 109 15.56 21.71 -3.64
C LYS A 109 16.74 22.02 -4.57
N GLN A 110 17.57 22.98 -4.17
CA GLN A 110 18.79 23.30 -4.93
C GLN A 110 19.78 22.13 -4.82
N PRO A 111 20.37 21.67 -5.94
CA PRO A 111 21.35 20.60 -5.89
C PRO A 111 22.57 21.05 -5.06
N PRO A 112 23.05 20.21 -4.13
CA PRO A 112 24.21 20.55 -3.31
C PRO A 112 25.47 20.70 -4.17
N SER A 113 26.42 21.52 -3.71
CA SER A 113 27.72 21.68 -4.38
C SER A 113 28.42 20.32 -4.55
N VAL A 114 29.25 20.18 -5.59
CA VAL A 114 30.11 19.00 -5.77
C VAL A 114 31.07 18.81 -4.59
N THR A 115 31.41 19.88 -3.87
CA THR A 115 32.23 19.87 -2.65
C THR A 115 31.40 19.76 -1.37
N ALA A 116 30.08 19.58 -1.47
CA ALA A 116 29.20 19.51 -0.31
C ALA A 116 29.46 18.25 0.54
N SER A 117 29.29 18.41 1.86
CA SER A 117 29.45 17.32 2.83
C SER A 117 28.38 16.23 2.63
N PHE A 118 28.59 15.05 3.22
CA PHE A 118 27.57 14.00 3.22
C PHE A 118 26.25 14.50 3.81
N TYR A 119 26.32 15.20 4.97
CA TYR A 119 25.15 15.79 5.62
C TYR A 119 24.36 16.69 4.66
N GLN A 120 25.03 17.60 3.95
CA GLN A 120 24.37 18.49 2.97
C GLN A 120 23.71 17.73 1.82
N ARG A 121 24.21 16.55 1.46
CA ARG A 121 23.62 15.70 0.41
C ARG A 121 22.42 14.89 0.88
N VAL A 122 22.37 14.52 2.17
CA VAL A 122 21.25 13.73 2.75
C VAL A 122 20.26 14.58 3.56
N LYS A 123 20.53 15.88 3.69
CA LYS A 123 19.73 16.84 4.46
C LYS A 123 18.25 16.84 4.03
N PHE A 124 17.99 16.58 2.76
CA PHE A 124 16.62 16.47 2.21
C PHE A 124 15.81 15.29 2.80
N LEU A 125 16.40 14.33 3.53
CA LEU A 125 15.60 13.27 4.16
C LEU A 125 14.88 13.79 5.40
N ILE A 126 15.52 14.68 6.15
CA ILE A 126 15.09 15.14 7.48
C ILE A 126 14.64 16.59 7.50
N GLU A 127 14.71 17.28 6.35
CA GLU A 127 14.35 18.69 6.24
C GLU A 127 12.84 18.95 6.38
N GLU A 128 12.45 20.19 6.71
CA GLU A 128 11.03 20.57 6.66
C GLU A 128 10.46 20.40 5.25
N ASN A 129 9.22 19.91 5.19
CA ASN A 129 8.47 19.67 3.94
C ASN A 129 9.25 18.80 2.95
N SER A 130 9.93 17.79 3.50
CA SER A 130 10.81 16.88 2.78
C SER A 130 10.27 15.45 2.87
N VAL A 131 11.11 14.43 2.75
CA VAL A 131 10.66 13.03 2.68
C VAL A 131 10.13 12.53 4.03
N GLN A 132 10.55 13.11 5.15
CA GLN A 132 10.07 12.73 6.47
C GLN A 132 9.37 13.91 7.14
N SER A 133 8.12 13.72 7.54
CA SER A 133 7.30 14.77 8.17
C SER A 133 7.59 14.98 9.66
N TYR A 134 8.33 14.05 10.29
CA TYR A 134 8.51 13.98 11.75
C TYR A 134 9.96 13.82 12.20
N ALA A 135 10.92 14.02 11.30
CA ALA A 135 12.32 14.00 11.70
C ALA A 135 12.57 15.18 12.67
N HIS A 136 12.94 14.89 13.92
CA HIS A 136 13.36 15.90 14.89
C HIS A 136 14.66 16.55 14.41
N MET A 137 14.55 17.66 13.69
CA MET A 137 15.69 18.33 13.06
C MET A 137 16.79 18.71 14.04
N ASP A 138 16.40 19.02 15.28
CA ASP A 138 17.29 19.42 16.37
C ASP A 138 18.21 18.28 16.85
N GLU A 139 17.84 17.01 16.57
CA GLU A 139 18.67 15.85 16.90
C GLU A 139 19.75 15.59 15.84
N TYR A 140 19.59 16.11 14.62
CA TYR A 140 20.47 15.84 13.48
C TYR A 140 21.31 17.06 13.11
N SER A 141 22.33 17.35 13.91
CA SER A 141 23.38 18.32 13.56
C SER A 141 24.50 17.65 12.73
N GLU A 142 25.28 18.45 11.99
CA GLU A 142 26.45 17.97 11.21
C GLU A 142 27.43 17.10 12.04
N ASN A 143 27.54 17.39 13.34
CA ASN A 143 28.44 16.66 14.25
C ASN A 143 27.79 15.44 14.91
N ILE A 144 26.46 15.43 15.10
CA ILE A 144 25.73 14.35 15.78
C ILE A 144 25.31 13.25 14.79
N PHE A 145 25.09 13.58 13.51
CA PHE A 145 24.76 12.63 12.46
C PHE A 145 25.78 11.46 12.40
N TRP A 146 27.07 11.77 12.58
CA TRP A 146 28.14 10.77 12.62
C TRP A 146 28.08 9.85 13.85
N ASN A 147 27.61 10.33 15.00
CA ASN A 147 27.50 9.52 16.22
C ASN A 147 26.39 8.47 16.09
N SER A 148 25.30 8.79 15.38
CA SER A 148 24.18 7.89 15.14
C SER A 148 24.48 6.81 14.08
N PHE A 149 25.29 7.15 13.07
CA PHE A 149 25.73 6.23 12.00
C PHE A 149 27.15 5.69 12.21
N THR A 150 27.64 5.64 13.46
CA THR A 150 28.86 4.87 13.73
C THR A 150 28.56 3.39 13.50
N PRO A 151 29.17 2.72 12.51
CA PRO A 151 29.10 1.27 12.45
C PRO A 151 29.75 0.76 13.74
N TRP A 152 29.22 -0.33 14.28
CA TRP A 152 29.68 -1.02 15.50
C TRP A 152 31.15 -1.48 15.39
N VAL A 153 32.10 -0.55 15.40
CA VAL A 153 33.55 -0.82 15.29
C VAL A 153 34.34 -0.03 16.33
N THR A 154 33.70 0.42 17.42
CA THR A 154 34.44 1.03 18.54
C THR A 154 33.89 0.65 19.92
N PHE A 155 33.55 -0.63 20.12
CA PHE A 155 33.45 -1.20 21.46
C PHE A 155 34.33 -2.44 21.61
N LEU A 156 35.64 -2.21 21.63
CA LEU A 156 36.57 -3.00 22.43
C LEU A 156 37.54 -2.01 23.09
N PRO A 157 37.36 -1.68 24.39
CA PRO A 157 38.41 -1.04 25.17
C PRO A 157 39.46 -2.10 25.54
N ASP A 158 40.71 -1.66 25.62
CA ASP A 158 41.92 -2.42 25.94
C ASP A 158 42.42 -3.42 24.91
N LEU A 159 43.42 -2.98 24.12
CA LEU A 159 44.76 -3.58 24.12
C LEU A 159 45.72 -2.62 23.37
N ALA A 160 46.15 -1.58 24.08
CA ALA A 160 47.45 -0.96 23.85
C ALA A 160 48.39 -1.49 24.93
N GLU A 161 49.17 -2.53 24.60
CA GLU A 161 50.55 -2.76 25.05
C GLU A 161 51.07 -4.08 24.43
N ILE A 162 51.84 -3.95 23.35
CA ILE A 162 53.14 -4.57 23.02
C ILE A 162 53.59 -3.99 21.67
#